data_AF-A0A8T5HEA8-F1
#
_entry.id   AF-A0A8T5HEA8-F1
#
_cell.length_a   1.000
_cell.length_b   1.000
_cell.length_c   1.000
_cell.angle_alpha   90.00
_cell.angle_beta   90.00
_cell.angle_gamma   90.00
#
_symmetry.space_group_name_H-M   'P 1'
#
loop_
_entity.id
_entity.type
_entity.pdbx_description
1 polymer ?
#
loop_
_entity_poly.entity_id
_entity_poly.type
_entity_poly.pdbx_seq_one_letter_code
_entity_poly.pdbx_strand_id
1 'polypeptide(L)'
;MSDPAIDIGLQTNNITILYGSLPIIAVAIHNKERNTVETAEKLHQEIGTYSFIYHGPRKTCWRGTQNAMYEVMDNMITSYGSVGVISLHRRSDKIKVAEPKDKNFFELGTLNDHSLDTLIKETFRKLLSNQGLVFDDNIRFDGGQEIRGIHRRYNNPDYVKGDKSSYDASKNKVQIAQLELNGSKPYIIEHYSIAKTLTESILLNLT
;
A
#
# COMPACT_ATOMS: atom_id res chain seq x y z
N MET A 1 -4.75 33.52 -6.73
CA MET A 1 -5.56 32.43 -7.29
C MET A 1 -4.60 31.55 -8.06
N SER A 2 -4.17 30.44 -7.47
CA SER A 2 -3.24 29.49 -8.09
C SER A 2 -4.05 28.40 -8.78
N ASP A 3 -3.70 28.11 -10.03
CA ASP A 3 -4.27 27.04 -10.86
C ASP A 3 -4.36 25.70 -10.10
N PRO A 4 -5.45 24.93 -10.26
CA PRO A 4 -5.41 23.53 -9.88
C PRO A 4 -4.49 22.84 -10.88
N ALA A 5 -3.34 22.38 -10.41
CA ALA A 5 -2.48 21.50 -11.20
C ALA A 5 -3.35 20.36 -11.75
N ILE A 6 -3.50 20.31 -13.06
CA ILE A 6 -4.16 19.20 -13.74
C ILE A 6 -3.25 18.00 -13.48
N ASP A 7 -3.70 17.09 -12.61
CA ASP A 7 -3.08 15.80 -12.37
C ASP A 7 -3.20 14.98 -13.66
N ILE A 8 -2.17 15.03 -14.50
CA ILE A 8 -2.12 14.26 -15.75
C ILE A 8 -1.69 12.86 -15.37
N GLY A 9 -2.64 12.09 -14.84
CA GLY A 9 -2.38 10.70 -14.51
C GLY A 9 -1.88 9.93 -15.74
N LEU A 10 -0.83 9.13 -15.57
CA LEU A 10 -0.33 8.30 -16.67
C LEU A 10 -1.25 7.09 -16.81
N GLN A 11 -1.97 7.01 -17.94
CA GLN A 11 -2.73 5.82 -18.30
C GLN A 11 -1.96 5.00 -19.34
N THR A 12 -1.50 3.81 -18.94
CA THR A 12 -1.03 2.79 -19.89
C THR A 12 -2.07 1.68 -20.00
N ASN A 13 -1.90 0.73 -20.93
CA ASN A 13 -2.94 -0.22 -21.35
C ASN A 13 -3.70 -1.00 -20.26
N ASN A 14 -3.29 -0.97 -18.98
CA ASN A 14 -4.09 -1.45 -17.84
C ASN A 14 -3.77 -0.73 -16.52
N ILE A 15 -3.12 0.43 -16.52
CA ILE A 15 -2.64 1.07 -15.29
C ILE A 15 -3.01 2.55 -15.32
N THR A 16 -3.54 3.03 -14.21
CA THR A 16 -3.69 4.46 -13.93
C THR A 16 -2.79 4.82 -12.76
N ILE A 17 -1.97 5.86 -12.93
CA ILE A 17 -1.18 6.45 -11.85
C ILE A 17 -1.67 7.86 -11.61
N LEU A 18 -2.06 8.19 -10.39
CA LEU A 18 -2.34 9.56 -9.93
C LEU A 18 -1.13 10.04 -9.12
N TYR A 19 -0.55 11.17 -9.50
CA TYR A 19 0.71 11.62 -8.92
C TYR A 19 0.45 12.46 -7.67
N GLY A 20 0.92 11.98 -6.53
CA GLY A 20 0.76 12.67 -5.24
C GLY A 20 1.91 13.64 -4.92
N SER A 21 1.86 14.18 -3.71
CA SER A 21 2.90 15.06 -3.14
C SER A 21 3.60 14.46 -1.91
N LEU A 22 3.13 13.30 -1.43
CA LEU A 22 3.70 12.61 -0.29
C LEU A 22 4.50 11.36 -0.71
N PRO A 23 5.50 10.94 0.08
CA PRO A 23 6.31 9.75 -0.18
C PRO A 23 5.56 8.44 0.09
N ILE A 24 4.26 8.37 -0.20
CA ILE A 24 3.43 7.17 -0.02
C ILE A 24 2.65 6.87 -1.29
N ILE A 25 2.68 5.61 -1.71
CA ILE A 25 1.87 5.09 -2.81
C ILE A 25 0.83 4.08 -2.30
N ALA A 26 -0.44 4.37 -2.58
CA ALA A 26 -1.56 3.47 -2.37
C ALA A 26 -1.78 2.63 -3.63
N VAL A 27 -1.68 1.31 -3.51
CA VAL A 27 -1.73 0.37 -4.64
C VAL A 27 -3.05 -0.39 -4.62
N ALA A 28 -3.96 -0.07 -5.52
CA ALA A 28 -5.12 -0.89 -5.83
C ALA A 28 -4.75 -1.91 -6.91
N ILE A 29 -4.19 -3.04 -6.49
CA ILE A 29 -3.58 -4.03 -7.40
C ILE A 29 -4.59 -4.71 -8.35
N HIS A 30 -5.89 -4.56 -8.09
CA HIS A 30 -6.95 -5.01 -8.98
C HIS A 30 -8.23 -4.19 -8.82
N ASN A 31 -8.64 -3.49 -9.87
CA ASN A 31 -9.74 -2.52 -9.83
C ASN A 31 -11.12 -3.09 -9.48
N LYS A 32 -11.35 -4.40 -9.65
CA LYS A 32 -12.64 -5.02 -9.29
C LYS A 32 -12.73 -5.40 -7.81
N GLU A 33 -11.66 -5.22 -7.05
CA GLU A 33 -11.72 -5.41 -5.60
C GLU A 33 -12.50 -4.23 -5.01
N ARG A 34 -13.63 -4.54 -4.36
CA ARG A 34 -14.55 -3.50 -3.87
C ARG A 34 -13.82 -2.55 -2.93
N ASN A 35 -13.99 -1.26 -3.14
CA ASN A 35 -13.50 -0.16 -2.30
C ASN A 35 -11.99 0.05 -2.32
N THR A 36 -11.16 -0.76 -2.99
CA THR A 36 -9.70 -0.54 -3.01
C THR A 36 -9.33 0.67 -3.87
N VAL A 37 -10.00 0.82 -5.01
CA VAL A 37 -9.80 1.97 -5.92
C VAL A 37 -10.31 3.24 -5.26
N GLU A 38 -11.54 3.21 -4.76
CA GLU A 38 -12.17 4.36 -4.11
C GLU A 38 -11.38 4.80 -2.87
N THR A 39 -10.81 3.85 -2.11
CA THR A 39 -9.94 4.18 -0.97
C THR A 39 -8.63 4.81 -1.44
N ALA A 40 -7.99 4.28 -2.49
CA ALA A 40 -6.76 4.86 -3.05
C ALA A 40 -6.99 6.28 -3.59
N GLU A 41 -8.05 6.49 -4.37
CA GLU A 41 -8.41 7.80 -4.91
C GLU A 41 -8.71 8.80 -3.79
N LYS A 42 -9.42 8.36 -2.74
CA LYS A 42 -9.72 9.22 -1.59
C LYS A 42 -8.46 9.60 -0.80
N LEU A 43 -7.54 8.66 -0.57
CA LEU A 43 -6.23 8.96 0.04
C LEU A 43 -5.45 9.98 -0.77
N HIS A 44 -5.44 9.83 -2.10
CA HIS A 44 -4.81 10.78 -3.00
C HIS A 44 -5.43 12.18 -2.89
N GLN A 45 -6.76 12.27 -2.98
CA GLN A 45 -7.48 13.55 -2.94
C GLN A 45 -7.35 14.27 -1.60
N GLU A 46 -7.43 13.55 -0.48
CA GLU A 46 -7.47 14.18 0.86
C GLU A 46 -6.10 14.34 1.50
N ILE A 47 -5.13 13.49 1.17
CA ILE A 47 -3.82 13.43 1.86
C ILE A 47 -2.67 13.64 0.88
N GLY A 48 -2.88 13.48 -0.43
CA GLY A 48 -1.83 13.67 -1.43
C GLY A 48 -0.92 12.45 -1.61
N THR A 49 -1.40 11.24 -1.30
CA THR A 49 -0.68 10.01 -1.68
C THR A 49 -0.63 9.83 -3.19
N TYR A 50 0.38 9.15 -3.71
CA TYR A 50 0.33 8.61 -5.07
C TYR A 50 -0.69 7.47 -5.08
N SER A 51 -1.40 7.29 -6.19
CA SER A 51 -2.32 6.15 -6.36
C SER A 51 -1.96 5.36 -7.60
N PHE A 52 -1.84 4.05 -7.44
CA PHE A 52 -1.54 3.11 -8.51
C PHE A 52 -2.71 2.14 -8.64
N ILE A 53 -3.41 2.18 -9.78
CA ILE A 53 -4.62 1.40 -10.00
C ILE A 53 -4.41 0.49 -11.21
N TYR A 54 -4.59 -0.81 -11.02
CA TYR A 54 -4.52 -1.80 -12.11
C TYR A 54 -5.91 -2.23 -12.58
N HIS A 55 -6.17 -2.08 -13.87
CA HIS A 55 -7.46 -2.35 -14.53
C HIS A 55 -7.50 -3.68 -15.30
N GLY A 56 -6.39 -4.41 -15.35
CA GLY A 56 -6.29 -5.65 -16.13
C GLY A 56 -6.75 -6.92 -15.38
N PRO A 57 -6.53 -8.11 -15.96
CA PRO A 57 -6.95 -9.37 -15.34
C PRO A 57 -6.19 -9.71 -14.06
N ARG A 58 -6.89 -10.21 -13.02
CA ARG A 58 -6.30 -10.65 -11.75
C ARG A 58 -5.09 -11.58 -11.90
N LYS A 59 -5.15 -12.55 -12.81
CA LYS A 59 -4.08 -13.54 -13.03
C LYS A 59 -2.76 -12.92 -13.52
N THR A 60 -2.80 -11.68 -14.00
CA THR A 60 -1.64 -10.95 -14.51
C THR A 60 -1.34 -9.69 -13.73
N CYS A 61 -1.99 -9.43 -12.59
CA CYS A 61 -1.86 -8.15 -11.89
C CYS A 61 -0.39 -7.82 -11.59
N TRP A 62 0.29 -8.63 -10.79
CA TRP A 62 1.68 -8.35 -10.45
C TRP A 62 2.61 -8.31 -11.68
N ARG A 63 2.55 -9.31 -12.55
CA ARG A 63 3.40 -9.34 -13.77
C ARG A 63 3.14 -8.13 -14.68
N GLY A 64 1.90 -7.67 -14.74
CA GLY A 64 1.48 -6.53 -15.58
C GLY A 64 1.81 -5.18 -14.96
N THR A 65 1.99 -5.10 -13.63
CA THR A 65 2.23 -3.84 -12.92
C THR A 65 3.67 -3.66 -12.46
N GLN A 66 4.45 -4.75 -12.36
CA GLN A 66 5.77 -4.75 -11.73
C GLN A 66 6.70 -3.65 -12.23
N ASN A 67 6.89 -3.54 -13.55
CA ASN A 67 7.84 -2.57 -14.12
C ASN A 67 7.37 -1.13 -13.88
N ALA A 68 6.09 -0.84 -14.08
CA ALA A 68 5.53 0.49 -13.83
C ALA A 68 5.58 0.87 -12.35
N MET A 69 5.32 -0.09 -11.46
CA MET A 69 5.44 0.11 -10.01
C MET A 69 6.87 0.47 -9.64
N TYR A 70 7.86 -0.29 -10.14
CA TYR A 70 9.27 -0.01 -9.87
C TYR A 70 9.71 1.33 -10.44
N GLU A 71 9.27 1.72 -11.63
CA GLU A 71 9.58 3.03 -12.20
C GLU A 71 9.04 4.18 -11.34
N VAL A 72 7.78 4.09 -10.88
CA VAL A 72 7.20 5.10 -9.98
C VAL A 72 7.97 5.13 -8.65
N MET A 73 8.26 3.97 -8.08
CA MET A 73 9.00 3.86 -6.82
C MET A 73 10.43 4.39 -6.93
N ASP A 74 11.15 4.10 -8.01
CA ASP A 74 12.51 4.61 -8.24
C ASP A 74 12.51 6.14 -8.33
N ASN A 75 11.50 6.73 -8.98
CA ASN A 75 11.32 8.19 -9.03
C ASN A 75 11.00 8.78 -7.66
N MET A 76 10.13 8.11 -6.88
CA MET A 76 9.80 8.54 -5.52
C MET A 76 11.02 8.43 -4.59
N ILE A 77 11.78 7.34 -4.65
CA ILE A 77 13.01 7.15 -3.87
C ILE A 77 14.03 8.23 -4.20
N THR A 78 14.19 8.56 -5.49
CA THR A 78 15.09 9.65 -5.92
C THR A 78 14.65 11.01 -5.35
N SER A 79 13.34 11.24 -5.22
CA SER A 79 12.78 12.53 -4.79
C SER A 79 12.70 12.68 -3.27
N TYR A 80 12.42 11.59 -2.55
CA TYR A 80 12.08 11.61 -1.12
C TYR A 80 13.07 10.84 -0.23
N GLY A 81 13.97 10.03 -0.81
CA GLY A 81 14.89 9.17 -0.07
C GLY A 81 14.24 7.89 0.48
N SER A 82 13.10 8.03 1.15
CA SER A 82 12.33 6.95 1.77
C SER A 82 10.90 6.94 1.23
N VAL A 83 10.30 5.75 1.07
CA VAL A 83 8.97 5.58 0.48
C VAL A 83 8.13 4.57 1.28
N GLY A 84 6.85 4.91 1.46
CA GLY A 84 5.81 4.01 1.94
C GLY A 84 4.99 3.41 0.80
N VAL A 85 4.66 2.12 0.92
CA VAL A 85 3.78 1.41 -0.01
C VAL A 85 2.66 0.76 0.80
N ILE A 86 1.43 1.10 0.44
CA ILE A 86 0.22 0.49 1.01
C ILE A 86 -0.49 -0.28 -0.10
N SER A 87 -0.36 -1.60 -0.10
CA SER A 87 -1.10 -2.47 -1.01
C SER A 87 -2.51 -2.69 -0.48
N LEU A 88 -3.51 -2.15 -1.17
CA LEU A 88 -4.92 -2.27 -0.81
C LEU A 88 -5.53 -3.48 -1.50
N HIS A 89 -6.02 -4.40 -0.69
CA HIS A 89 -6.61 -5.65 -1.16
C HIS A 89 -7.97 -5.89 -0.52
N ARG A 90 -8.74 -6.76 -1.16
CA ARG A 90 -9.92 -7.38 -0.55
C ARG A 90 -9.94 -8.88 -0.83
N ARG A 91 -10.10 -9.67 0.23
CA ARG A 91 -10.35 -11.11 0.09
C ARG A 91 -11.66 -11.37 -0.63
N SER A 92 -11.69 -12.45 -1.41
CA SER A 92 -12.92 -12.91 -2.02
C SER A 92 -13.93 -13.30 -0.95
N ASP A 93 -15.19 -12.88 -1.12
CA ASP A 93 -16.34 -13.29 -0.28
C ASP A 93 -16.47 -14.84 -0.18
N LYS A 94 -15.85 -15.60 -1.10
CA LYS A 94 -15.81 -17.07 -1.09
C LYS A 94 -14.83 -17.66 -0.07
N ILE A 95 -13.81 -16.91 0.34
CA ILE A 95 -12.92 -17.28 1.43
C ILE A 95 -13.65 -16.89 2.72
N LYS A 96 -14.70 -17.66 3.03
CA LYS A 96 -15.46 -17.48 4.27
C LYS A 96 -14.57 -17.87 5.43
N VAL A 97 -14.18 -16.87 6.21
CA VAL A 97 -13.80 -17.10 7.60
C VAL A 97 -15.04 -17.68 8.29
N ALA A 98 -14.91 -18.83 8.96
CA ALA A 98 -16.04 -19.58 9.54
C ALA A 98 -16.97 -18.68 10.37
N GLU A 99 -16.41 -17.65 11.02
CA GLU A 99 -17.13 -16.48 11.49
C GLU A 99 -16.21 -15.27 11.33
N PRO A 100 -16.69 -14.12 10.80
CA PRO A 100 -16.04 -12.86 11.11
C PRO A 100 -16.23 -12.66 12.61
N LYS A 101 -15.19 -12.91 13.41
CA LYS A 101 -15.14 -12.29 14.74
C LYS A 101 -15.19 -10.79 14.50
N ASP A 102 -15.71 -10.00 15.42
CA ASP A 102 -15.75 -8.52 15.35
C ASP A 102 -14.35 -7.85 15.14
N LYS A 103 -13.29 -8.66 15.00
CA LYS A 103 -11.88 -8.34 14.79
C LYS A 103 -11.38 -8.58 13.35
N ASN A 104 -12.17 -9.20 12.47
CA ASN A 104 -11.73 -9.60 11.12
C ASN A 104 -12.02 -8.53 10.03
N PHE A 105 -12.26 -7.27 10.41
CA PHE A 105 -12.51 -6.20 9.44
C PHE A 105 -11.25 -5.81 8.67
N PHE A 106 -10.06 -6.14 9.19
CA PHE A 106 -8.84 -5.90 8.46
C PHE A 106 -7.73 -6.88 8.87
N GLU A 107 -6.94 -7.27 7.89
CA GLU A 107 -5.70 -8.04 8.10
C GLU A 107 -4.52 -7.20 7.59
N LEU A 108 -3.47 -7.10 8.40
CA LEU A 108 -2.21 -6.48 7.99
C LEU A 108 -1.19 -7.57 7.62
N GLY A 109 -0.69 -7.52 6.39
CA GLY A 109 0.42 -8.37 5.91
C GLY A 109 1.71 -7.57 5.81
N THR A 110 2.76 -8.04 6.50
CA THR A 110 4.06 -7.33 6.65
C THR A 110 5.28 -8.23 6.43
N LEU A 111 5.07 -9.38 5.79
CA LEU A 111 6.03 -10.46 5.62
C LEU A 111 6.66 -10.86 6.96
N ASN A 112 5.85 -11.11 7.99
CA ASN A 112 6.33 -11.39 9.34
C ASN A 112 7.26 -10.28 9.88
N ASP A 113 6.82 -9.03 9.76
CA ASP A 113 7.53 -7.82 10.20
C ASP A 113 8.85 -7.51 9.46
N HIS A 114 9.13 -8.19 8.35
CA HIS A 114 10.29 -7.88 7.52
C HIS A 114 10.07 -6.66 6.61
N SER A 115 8.82 -6.36 6.22
CA SER A 115 8.53 -5.31 5.24
C SER A 115 8.07 -3.98 5.84
N LEU A 116 7.71 -3.93 7.12
CA LEU A 116 7.25 -2.73 7.82
C LEU A 116 7.92 -2.62 9.18
N ASP A 117 8.49 -1.47 9.50
CA ASP A 117 9.21 -1.31 10.77
C ASP A 117 8.28 -1.36 12.00
N THR A 118 8.79 -1.94 13.09
CA THR A 118 8.05 -2.16 14.33
C THR A 118 7.48 -0.86 14.91
N LEU A 119 8.24 0.25 14.86
CA LEU A 119 7.78 1.55 15.37
C LEU A 119 6.57 2.09 14.59
N ILE A 120 6.55 1.93 13.26
CA ILE A 120 5.40 2.29 12.43
C ILE A 120 4.20 1.46 12.84
N LYS A 121 4.39 0.14 13.02
CA LYS A 121 3.34 -0.80 13.39
C LYS A 121 2.76 -0.52 14.78
N GLU A 122 3.60 -0.16 15.74
CA GLU A 122 3.18 0.26 17.08
C GLU A 122 2.41 1.58 17.05
N THR A 123 2.90 2.56 16.28
CA THR A 123 2.22 3.84 16.05
C THR A 123 0.83 3.61 15.44
N PHE A 124 0.76 2.77 14.42
CA PHE A 124 -0.49 2.38 13.75
C PHE A 124 -1.47 1.74 14.72
N ARG A 125 -1.03 0.78 15.54
CA ARG A 125 -1.86 0.14 16.58
C ARG A 125 -2.38 1.14 17.60
N LYS A 126 -1.56 2.08 18.04
CA LYS A 126 -1.96 3.13 19.00
C LYS A 126 -3.01 4.06 18.39
N LEU A 127 -2.80 4.53 17.16
CA LEU A 127 -3.74 5.44 16.49
C LEU A 127 -5.08 4.76 16.19
N LEU A 128 -5.08 3.50 15.76
CA LEU A 128 -6.31 2.72 15.55
C LEU A 128 -7.08 2.50 16.86
N SER A 129 -6.38 2.16 17.95
CA SER A 129 -7.02 1.97 19.26
C SER A 129 -7.72 3.24 19.75
N ASN A 130 -7.16 4.42 19.47
CA ASN A 130 -7.79 5.70 19.81
C ASN A 130 -9.08 5.96 19.03
N GLN A 131 -9.26 5.30 17.87
CA GLN A 131 -10.47 5.36 17.05
C GLN A 131 -11.46 4.23 17.37
N GLY A 132 -11.16 3.37 18.36
CA GLY A 132 -11.98 2.21 18.71
C GLY A 132 -11.93 1.07 17.68
N LEU A 133 -10.91 1.05 16.80
CA LEU A 133 -10.74 0.04 15.75
C LEU A 133 -9.72 -1.02 16.17
N VAL A 134 -9.94 -2.29 15.77
CA VAL A 134 -9.08 -3.44 16.11
C VAL A 134 -8.75 -4.33 14.91
N PHE A 135 -7.46 -4.70 14.79
CA PHE A 135 -6.84 -5.54 13.75
C PHE A 135 -6.92 -7.05 14.02
N ASP A 136 -6.72 -7.83 12.94
CA ASP A 136 -5.83 -9.00 12.96
C ASP A 136 -4.47 -8.74 12.26
N ASP A 137 -3.37 -9.22 12.84
CA ASP A 137 -1.98 -8.93 12.41
C ASP A 137 -1.22 -10.22 12.05
N ASN A 138 -0.87 -10.39 10.77
CA ASN A 138 -0.25 -11.60 10.19
C ASN A 138 -0.92 -12.94 10.58
N ILE A 139 -2.19 -12.96 10.99
CA ILE A 139 -2.82 -14.19 11.54
C ILE A 139 -3.09 -15.25 10.47
N ARG A 140 -3.36 -14.82 9.22
CA ARG A 140 -3.74 -15.72 8.11
C ARG A 140 -3.04 -15.37 6.80
N PHE A 141 -2.17 -14.37 6.83
CA PHE A 141 -1.67 -13.73 5.64
C PHE A 141 -0.43 -12.90 5.94
N ASP A 142 0.70 -13.32 5.38
CA ASP A 142 1.96 -12.62 5.58
C ASP A 142 2.19 -11.55 4.49
N GLY A 143 1.53 -11.65 3.33
CA GLY A 143 1.82 -10.79 2.19
C GLY A 143 1.74 -11.44 0.82
N GLY A 144 1.23 -10.67 -0.15
CA GLY A 144 1.03 -11.07 -1.53
C GLY A 144 2.31 -11.04 -2.36
N GLN A 145 2.19 -11.34 -3.66
CA GLN A 145 3.34 -11.42 -4.55
C GLN A 145 3.95 -10.04 -4.79
N GLU A 146 3.12 -8.99 -4.83
CA GLU A 146 3.54 -7.62 -5.02
C GLU A 146 4.40 -7.12 -3.85
N ILE A 147 3.96 -7.27 -2.60
CA ILE A 147 4.80 -6.82 -1.47
C ILE A 147 6.09 -7.64 -1.35
N ARG A 148 6.07 -8.93 -1.68
CA ARG A 148 7.27 -9.78 -1.75
C ARG A 148 8.23 -9.32 -2.84
N GLY A 149 7.71 -8.96 -4.00
CA GLY A 149 8.49 -8.46 -5.13
C GLY A 149 9.16 -7.13 -4.81
N ILE A 150 8.39 -6.19 -4.24
CA ILE A 150 8.90 -4.88 -3.79
C ILE A 150 9.93 -5.07 -2.67
N HIS A 151 9.62 -5.84 -1.63
CA HIS A 151 10.54 -6.13 -0.54
C HIS A 151 11.85 -6.74 -1.06
N ARG A 152 11.76 -7.70 -1.99
CA ARG A 152 12.94 -8.29 -2.62
C ARG A 152 13.74 -7.23 -3.39
N ARG A 153 13.09 -6.33 -4.13
CA ARG A 153 13.78 -5.31 -4.93
C ARG A 153 14.52 -4.28 -4.08
N TYR A 154 13.89 -3.82 -3.00
CA TYR A 154 14.32 -2.62 -2.27
C TYR A 154 14.87 -2.91 -0.88
N ASN A 155 14.41 -3.96 -0.20
CA ASN A 155 14.81 -4.21 1.19
C ASN A 155 15.75 -5.42 1.34
N ASN A 156 15.88 -6.28 0.32
CA ASN A 156 16.78 -7.42 0.37
C ASN A 156 18.18 -7.03 -0.17
N PRO A 157 19.24 -7.06 0.67
CA PRO A 157 20.59 -6.66 0.26
C PRO A 157 21.19 -7.53 -0.85
N ASP A 158 20.77 -8.79 -0.98
CA ASP A 158 21.32 -9.74 -1.95
C ASP A 158 20.80 -9.54 -3.38
N TYR A 159 19.64 -8.89 -3.53
CA TYR A 159 18.98 -8.68 -4.83
C TYR A 159 19.32 -7.35 -5.49
N VAL A 160 20.01 -6.43 -4.79
CA VAL A 160 20.42 -5.12 -5.34
C VAL A 160 21.50 -5.23 -6.43
N LYS A 161 21.95 -6.45 -6.77
CA LYS A 161 22.91 -6.70 -7.87
C LYS A 161 22.25 -6.64 -9.25
N GLY A 162 22.28 -5.45 -9.83
CA GLY A 162 22.07 -5.24 -11.26
C GLY A 162 21.85 -3.77 -11.58
N ASP A 163 22.97 -3.08 -11.85
CA ASP A 163 23.07 -1.79 -12.55
C ASP A 163 21.90 -0.82 -12.41
N LYS A 164 21.99 0.07 -11.41
CA LYS A 164 21.94 1.54 -11.53
C LYS A 164 21.57 2.15 -10.18
N SER A 165 22.28 3.23 -9.86
CA SER A 165 21.98 4.26 -8.88
C SER A 165 22.26 3.96 -7.39
N SER A 166 22.48 5.07 -6.70
CA SER A 166 22.89 5.34 -5.32
C SER A 166 21.98 4.78 -4.21
N TYR A 167 21.31 3.66 -4.44
CA TYR A 167 20.33 3.11 -3.50
C TYR A 167 21.00 2.22 -2.45
N ASP A 168 21.09 2.73 -1.22
CA ASP A 168 21.57 2.01 -0.05
C ASP A 168 20.37 1.48 0.74
N ALA A 169 20.04 0.19 0.57
CA ALA A 169 18.95 -0.48 1.27
C ALA A 169 19.11 -0.47 2.81
N SER A 170 20.33 -0.24 3.33
CA SER A 170 20.56 -0.08 4.76
C SER A 170 20.16 1.30 5.30
N LYS A 171 19.93 2.28 4.41
CA LYS A 171 19.56 3.66 4.75
C LYS A 171 18.19 4.08 4.21
N ASN A 172 17.75 3.51 3.10
CA ASN A 172 16.55 3.93 2.36
C ASN A 172 15.50 2.81 2.27
N LYS A 173 15.27 2.10 3.37
CA LYS A 173 14.33 0.96 3.41
C LYS A 173 12.93 1.42 3.03
N VAL A 174 12.31 0.72 2.09
CA VAL A 174 10.91 0.98 1.72
C VAL A 174 10.00 0.34 2.77
N GLN A 175 9.05 1.12 3.29
CA GLN A 175 8.06 0.66 4.26
C GLN A 175 6.85 0.10 3.51
N ILE A 176 6.62 -1.20 3.57
CA ILE A 176 5.64 -1.89 2.73
C ILE A 176 4.65 -2.64 3.61
N ALA A 177 3.38 -2.37 3.40
CA ALA A 177 2.29 -3.07 4.06
C ALA A 177 1.23 -3.49 3.04
N GLN A 178 0.63 -4.65 3.26
CA GLN A 178 -0.62 -5.01 2.61
C GLN A 178 -1.76 -4.92 3.61
N LEU A 179 -2.83 -4.25 3.21
CA LEU A 179 -4.05 -4.10 3.99
C LEU A 179 -5.18 -4.82 3.27
N GLU A 180 -5.66 -5.90 3.87
CA GLU A 180 -6.86 -6.62 3.43
C GLU A 180 -8.09 -5.96 4.07
N LEU A 181 -8.86 -5.22 3.27
CA LEU A 181 -10.05 -4.48 3.66
C LEU A 181 -11.28 -5.41 3.70
N ASN A 182 -11.38 -6.21 4.77
CA ASN A 182 -12.38 -7.27 4.94
C ASN A 182 -13.65 -6.77 5.67
N GLY A 183 -14.77 -7.48 5.53
CA GLY A 183 -16.01 -7.13 6.24
C GLY A 183 -17.28 -7.42 5.44
N SER A 184 -18.39 -7.63 6.17
CA SER A 184 -19.66 -8.11 5.62
C SER A 184 -20.49 -7.04 4.89
N LYS A 185 -20.10 -5.76 4.95
CA LYS A 185 -20.75 -4.63 4.24
C LYS A 185 -19.69 -3.64 3.73
N PRO A 186 -19.97 -2.84 2.68
CA PRO A 186 -19.02 -1.84 2.18
C PRO A 186 -18.90 -0.69 3.17
N TYR A 187 -17.82 -0.70 3.95
CA TYR A 187 -17.46 0.33 4.91
C TYR A 187 -16.37 1.23 4.33
N ILE A 188 -16.69 1.97 3.26
CA ILE A 188 -15.69 2.84 2.61
C ILE A 188 -15.09 3.87 3.58
N ILE A 189 -15.88 4.33 4.56
CA ILE A 189 -15.45 5.29 5.58
C ILE A 189 -14.41 4.66 6.51
N GLU A 190 -14.67 3.47 7.02
CA GLU A 190 -13.80 2.76 7.95
C GLU A 190 -12.56 2.22 7.23
N HIS A 191 -12.71 1.68 6.01
CA HIS A 191 -11.59 1.27 5.17
C HIS A 191 -10.64 2.44 4.89
N TYR A 192 -11.21 3.60 4.54
CA TYR A 192 -10.45 4.82 4.38
C TYR A 192 -9.79 5.25 5.68
N SER A 193 -10.49 5.24 6.81
CA SER A 193 -9.93 5.64 8.12
C SER A 193 -8.73 4.79 8.49
N ILE A 194 -8.80 3.47 8.27
CA ILE A 194 -7.69 2.55 8.55
C ILE A 194 -6.52 2.82 7.61
N ALA A 195 -6.78 2.90 6.30
CA ALA A 195 -5.73 3.16 5.32
C ALA A 195 -5.05 4.51 5.56
N LYS A 196 -5.83 5.55 5.91
CA LYS A 196 -5.35 6.86 6.33
C LYS A 196 -4.47 6.77 7.59
N THR A 197 -4.92 6.02 8.59
CA THR A 197 -4.16 5.85 9.84
C THR A 197 -2.82 5.16 9.59
N LEU A 198 -2.77 4.18 8.68
CA LEU A 198 -1.53 3.53 8.27
C LEU A 198 -0.62 4.50 7.51
N THR A 199 -1.17 5.28 6.57
CA THR A 199 -0.47 6.37 5.86
C THR A 199 0.18 7.33 6.85
N GLU A 200 -0.58 7.86 7.81
CA GLU A 200 -0.09 8.78 8.84
C GLU A 200 1.02 8.15 9.69
N SER A 201 0.85 6.87 10.06
CA SER A 201 1.85 6.13 10.84
C SER A 201 3.17 5.96 10.09
N ILE A 202 3.10 5.71 8.78
CA ILE A 202 4.29 5.65 7.92
C ILE A 202 4.93 7.04 7.82
N LEU A 203 4.16 8.09 7.48
CA LEU A 203 4.70 9.45 7.32
C LEU A 203 5.44 9.96 8.56
N LEU A 204 4.89 9.72 9.75
CA LEU A 204 5.48 10.15 11.01
C LEU A 204 6.86 9.52 11.29
N ASN A 205 7.18 8.42 10.60
CA ASN A 205 8.37 7.61 10.84
C ASN A 205 9.17 7.33 9.56
N LEU A 206 8.86 8.01 8.44
CA LEU A 206 9.74 8.05 7.29
C LEU A 206 10.87 9.02 7.60
N THR A 207 12.02 8.46 7.95
CA THR A 207 13.29 9.19 8.15
C THR A 207 14.14 9.13 6.90
#